data_AF-D7G7V0-F1
#
_entry.id   AF-D7G7V0-F1
#
_cell.length_a   1.000
_cell.length_b   1.000
_cell.length_c   1.000
_cell.angle_alpha   90.00
_cell.angle_beta   90.00
_cell.angle_gamma   90.00
#
_symmetry.space_group_name_H-M   'P 1'
#
loop_
_entity.id
_entity.type
_entity.pdbx_description
1 polymer ?
#
loop_
_entity_poly.entity_id
_entity_poly.type
_entity_poly.pdbx_seq_one_letter_code
_entity_poly.pdbx_strand_id
1 'polypeptide(L)'
;MMAAVEDAGEASSSLKGDEEVEPFMPAPLQDALPAEWQKKLSQINNDPAKLTFFLNAAVVFLFAAFAAFKLATVDGDIARGWTWYEVLLRVPGDNFYRYEATVSESPIVTKAFTSCVAYGLGDFTAQLFTGKTLEDMDLMRTARSATAGLLIHGPLCHFWIELMQTYLDFDGAWWNFIPKVIADQTVWSVFLNAAYSTMIMSLQGLPKEEVWGEVKSKAWPALTSSWRFWPLIHCCSFSNAIPKDLKLLFIDCMEIIWVTILSTVANGDRQADPAEGEMVPAMASGSAMPKGDEGGLGGAPVAKKTEKKGEVVHR
;
A
#
# COMPACT_ATOMS: atom_id res chain seq x y z
N MET A 1 -1.73 26.71 44.73
CA MET A 1 -1.98 25.75 43.65
C MET A 1 -3.09 26.19 42.68
N MET A 2 -3.89 27.22 42.98
CA MET A 2 -4.83 27.81 42.00
C MET A 2 -4.32 29.08 41.28
N ALA A 3 -3.22 29.69 41.73
CA ALA A 3 -2.60 30.84 41.03
C ALA A 3 -1.60 30.44 39.92
N ALA A 4 -1.42 29.14 39.66
CA ALA A 4 -0.54 28.64 38.59
C ALA A 4 -1.33 28.05 37.40
N VAL A 5 -2.67 28.15 37.43
CA VAL A 5 -3.57 27.60 36.40
C VAL A 5 -4.09 28.70 35.46
N GLU A 6 -4.15 29.96 35.90
CA GLU A 6 -4.57 31.08 35.05
C GLU A 6 -3.48 31.54 34.07
N ASP A 7 -2.19 31.45 34.44
CA ASP A 7 -1.08 31.90 33.58
C ASP A 7 -0.79 30.94 32.40
N ALA A 8 -1.33 29.72 32.45
CA ALA A 8 -1.26 28.76 31.35
C ALA A 8 -2.41 28.94 30.33
N GLY A 9 -3.44 29.73 30.66
CA GLY A 9 -4.62 29.96 29.82
C GLY A 9 -4.40 31.01 28.73
N GLU A 10 -3.50 31.97 28.93
CA GLU A 10 -3.26 33.06 27.96
C GLU A 10 -2.18 32.73 26.92
N ALA A 11 -1.29 31.76 27.18
CA ALA A 11 -0.25 31.35 26.23
C ALA A 11 -0.76 30.45 25.07
N SER A 12 -2.03 30.06 25.08
CA SER A 12 -2.63 29.10 24.11
C SER A 12 -3.29 29.77 22.90
N SER A 13 -3.35 31.11 22.84
CA SER A 13 -4.10 31.81 21.77
C SER A 13 -3.27 32.30 20.58
N SER A 14 -1.95 32.03 20.52
CA SER A 14 -1.09 32.59 19.46
C SER A 14 -0.05 31.60 18.94
N LEU A 15 -0.47 30.42 18.48
CA LEU A 15 0.36 29.60 17.57
C LEU A 15 -0.54 28.95 16.52
N LYS A 16 -1.10 29.81 15.65
CA LYS A 16 -1.57 29.43 14.32
C LYS A 16 -0.57 30.05 13.36
N GLY A 17 0.47 29.29 13.03
CA GLY A 17 1.47 29.65 12.03
C GLY A 17 1.85 28.36 11.35
N ASP A 18 1.61 28.32 10.04
CA ASP A 18 2.00 27.22 9.16
C ASP A 18 3.50 26.95 9.35
N GLU A 19 3.87 25.80 9.92
CA GLU A 19 5.28 25.38 10.01
C GLU A 19 5.76 25.03 8.60
N GLU A 20 6.33 26.02 7.93
CA GLU A 20 7.27 25.80 6.84
C GLU A 20 8.37 24.86 7.33
N VAL A 21 8.59 23.78 6.58
CA VAL A 21 9.66 22.82 6.86
C VAL A 21 11.00 23.54 6.71
N GLU A 22 11.56 23.96 7.84
CA GLU A 22 12.86 24.62 7.91
C GLU A 22 13.96 23.74 7.25
N PRO A 23 14.93 24.35 6.53
CA PRO A 23 15.96 23.61 5.83
C PRO A 23 16.79 22.74 6.79
N PHE A 24 17.36 21.64 6.28
CA PHE A 24 18.13 20.62 7.02
C PHE A 24 19.48 21.11 7.63
N MET A 25 19.59 22.36 8.08
CA MET A 25 20.77 22.81 8.82
C MET A 25 20.33 23.73 9.97
N PRO A 26 20.78 23.51 11.21
CA PRO A 26 20.46 24.43 12.30
C PRO A 26 21.02 25.82 11.96
N ALA A 27 20.15 26.84 12.05
CA ALA A 27 20.42 28.27 11.84
C ALA A 27 21.86 28.76 12.14
N PRO A 28 22.52 28.36 13.24
CA PRO A 28 23.91 28.77 13.53
C PRO A 28 24.97 28.42 12.47
N LEU A 29 24.74 27.48 11.56
CA LEU A 29 25.70 27.11 10.51
C LEU A 29 25.53 27.91 9.20
N GLN A 30 24.33 28.43 8.95
CA GLN A 30 24.01 29.10 7.69
C GLN A 30 24.60 30.52 7.64
N ASP A 31 24.65 31.18 8.80
CA ASP A 31 25.27 32.49 8.98
C ASP A 31 26.81 32.45 8.99
N ALA A 32 27.39 31.25 9.19
CA ALA A 32 28.84 31.04 9.20
C ALA A 32 29.44 30.82 7.80
N LEU A 33 28.59 30.66 6.77
CA LEU A 33 29.02 30.39 5.39
C LEU A 33 29.31 31.69 4.61
N PRO A 34 30.29 31.70 3.69
CA PRO A 34 30.53 32.87 2.84
C PRO A 34 29.29 33.25 2.02
N ALA A 35 29.08 34.54 1.77
CA ALA A 35 27.90 35.06 1.06
C ALA A 35 27.65 34.43 -0.32
N GLU A 36 28.70 33.98 -1.02
CA GLU A 36 28.58 33.24 -2.28
C GLU A 36 27.90 31.88 -2.07
N TRP A 37 28.27 31.17 -1.01
CA TRP A 37 27.69 29.88 -0.64
C TRP A 37 26.28 30.03 -0.09
N GLN A 38 25.99 31.09 0.68
CA GLN A 38 24.62 31.41 1.10
C GLN A 38 23.72 31.65 -0.11
N LYS A 39 24.20 32.38 -1.12
CA LYS A 39 23.46 32.64 -2.36
C LYS A 39 23.27 31.38 -3.23
N LYS A 40 24.28 30.50 -3.30
CA LYS A 40 24.17 29.21 -3.99
C LYS A 40 23.20 28.27 -3.29
N LEU A 41 23.26 28.20 -1.95
CA LEU A 41 22.36 27.38 -1.15
C LEU A 41 20.92 27.91 -1.22
N SER A 42 20.72 29.23 -1.15
CA SER A 42 19.38 29.79 -1.33
C SER A 42 18.84 29.54 -2.74
N GLN A 43 19.67 29.58 -3.78
CA GLN A 43 19.25 29.20 -5.15
C GLN A 43 18.86 27.72 -5.29
N ILE A 44 19.56 26.81 -4.58
CA ILE A 44 19.19 25.39 -4.52
C ILE A 44 17.88 25.20 -3.72
N ASN A 45 17.72 25.96 -2.64
CA ASN A 45 16.54 25.92 -1.79
C ASN A 45 15.29 26.59 -2.41
N ASN A 46 15.50 27.51 -3.36
CA ASN A 46 14.43 28.25 -4.04
C ASN A 46 13.66 27.43 -5.08
N ASP A 47 14.09 26.19 -5.38
CA ASP A 47 13.38 25.30 -6.28
C ASP A 47 13.35 23.87 -5.69
N PRO A 48 12.55 23.65 -4.63
CA PRO A 48 12.44 22.34 -3.97
C PRO A 48 11.97 21.24 -4.93
N ALA A 49 11.26 21.60 -6.01
CA ALA A 49 10.90 20.69 -7.08
C ALA A 49 12.12 20.19 -7.86
N LYS A 50 13.06 21.08 -8.24
CA LYS A 50 14.33 20.67 -8.87
C LYS A 50 15.20 19.81 -7.96
N LEU A 51 15.29 20.14 -6.67
CA LEU A 51 16.06 19.32 -5.72
C LEU A 51 15.47 17.92 -5.58
N THR A 52 14.13 17.84 -5.44
CA THR A 52 13.39 16.57 -5.38
C THR A 52 13.59 15.77 -6.68
N PHE A 53 13.53 16.43 -7.83
CA PHE A 53 13.82 15.84 -9.13
C PHE A 53 15.21 15.19 -9.17
N PHE A 54 16.28 15.93 -8.83
CA PHE A 54 17.64 15.41 -8.90
C PHE A 54 17.85 14.25 -7.91
N LEU A 55 17.27 14.35 -6.71
CA LEU A 55 17.33 13.29 -5.71
C LEU A 55 16.61 12.03 -6.21
N ASN A 56 15.40 12.19 -6.75
CA ASN A 56 14.61 11.09 -7.29
C ASN A 56 15.32 10.40 -8.45
N ALA A 57 15.78 11.19 -9.43
CA ALA A 57 16.52 10.70 -10.58
C ALA A 57 17.80 9.98 -10.15
N ALA A 58 18.54 10.52 -9.19
CA ALA A 58 19.74 9.88 -8.65
C ALA A 58 19.42 8.55 -7.96
N VAL A 59 18.40 8.48 -7.10
CA VAL A 59 18.01 7.25 -6.40
C VAL A 59 17.56 6.18 -7.40
N VAL A 60 16.68 6.53 -8.33
CA VAL A 60 16.20 5.59 -9.37
C VAL A 60 17.36 5.13 -10.26
N PHE A 61 18.22 6.05 -10.69
CA PHE A 61 19.39 5.72 -11.49
C PHE A 61 20.36 4.80 -10.75
N LEU A 62 20.69 5.10 -9.49
CA LEU A 62 21.58 4.28 -8.68
C LEU A 62 21.00 2.86 -8.47
N PHE A 63 19.70 2.76 -8.22
CA PHE A 63 19.03 1.47 -8.11
C PHE A 63 19.05 0.69 -9.44
N ALA A 64 18.73 1.35 -10.55
CA ALA A 64 18.76 0.75 -11.88
C ALA A 64 20.19 0.32 -12.27
N ALA A 65 21.20 1.16 -11.99
CA ALA A 65 22.60 0.86 -12.23
C ALA A 65 23.09 -0.30 -11.35
N PHE A 66 22.68 -0.36 -10.09
CA PHE A 66 22.98 -1.49 -9.20
C PHE A 66 22.33 -2.78 -9.71
N ALA A 67 21.06 -2.75 -10.09
CA ALA A 67 20.36 -3.90 -10.66
C ALA A 67 21.04 -4.37 -11.96
N ALA A 68 21.38 -3.44 -12.86
CA ALA A 68 22.11 -3.73 -14.08
C ALA A 68 23.51 -4.29 -13.80
N PHE A 69 24.23 -3.74 -12.81
CA PHE A 69 25.53 -4.26 -12.38
C PHE A 69 25.40 -5.68 -11.83
N LYS A 70 24.41 -5.95 -10.97
CA LYS A 70 24.14 -7.30 -10.44
C LYS A 70 23.75 -8.28 -11.55
N LEU A 71 23.02 -7.83 -12.56
CA LEU A 71 22.68 -8.64 -13.74
C LEU A 71 23.90 -8.89 -14.64
N ALA A 72 24.75 -7.88 -14.82
CA ALA A 72 25.99 -8.00 -15.60
C ALA A 72 27.07 -8.83 -14.88
N THR A 73 27.01 -8.88 -13.55
CA THR A 73 27.95 -9.63 -12.70
C THR A 73 27.33 -10.89 -12.11
N VAL A 74 26.23 -11.41 -12.68
CA VAL A 74 25.69 -12.74 -12.33
C VAL A 74 26.88 -13.69 -12.30
N ASP A 75 27.11 -14.29 -11.13
CA ASP A 75 28.43 -14.75 -10.68
C ASP A 75 29.28 -15.27 -11.84
N GLY A 76 30.41 -14.60 -12.09
CA GLY A 76 31.29 -14.91 -13.22
C GLY A 76 31.82 -16.35 -13.22
N ASP A 77 31.64 -17.08 -12.12
CA ASP A 77 31.92 -18.50 -11.99
C ASP A 77 30.75 -19.41 -12.41
N ILE A 78 29.50 -18.94 -12.28
CA ILE A 78 28.27 -19.68 -12.63
C ILE A 78 27.86 -19.39 -14.09
N ALA A 79 27.98 -18.14 -14.54
CA ALA A 79 27.48 -17.69 -15.83
C ALA A 79 28.46 -17.86 -17.01
N ARG A 80 29.58 -18.61 -16.84
CA ARG A 80 30.70 -18.68 -17.80
C ARG A 80 30.25 -19.05 -19.23
N GLY A 81 29.95 -18.03 -20.04
CA GLY A 81 29.56 -18.15 -21.44
C GLY A 81 28.05 -18.21 -21.71
N TRP A 82 27.19 -17.92 -20.74
CA TRP A 82 25.74 -17.91 -20.98
C TRP A 82 25.36 -16.82 -22.00
N THR A 83 24.51 -17.20 -22.93
CA THR A 83 23.82 -16.25 -23.81
C THR A 83 22.81 -15.42 -23.01
N TRP A 84 22.40 -14.26 -23.53
CA TRP A 84 21.38 -13.42 -22.87
C TRP A 84 20.06 -14.17 -22.63
N TYR A 85 19.70 -15.10 -23.53
CA TYR A 85 18.53 -15.97 -23.37
C TYR A 85 18.67 -16.92 -22.19
N GLU A 86 19.86 -17.54 -22.03
CA GLU A 86 20.14 -18.39 -20.88
C GLU A 86 20.16 -17.61 -19.57
N VAL A 87 20.66 -16.37 -19.57
CA VAL A 87 20.59 -15.48 -18.41
C VAL A 87 19.11 -15.25 -18.02
N LEU A 88 18.25 -14.91 -18.97
CA LEU A 88 16.83 -14.69 -18.69
C LEU A 88 16.11 -15.93 -18.15
N LEU A 89 16.48 -17.13 -18.62
CA LEU A 89 15.85 -18.36 -18.15
C LEU A 89 16.40 -18.88 -16.83
N ARG A 90 17.71 -18.74 -16.58
CA ARG A 90 18.37 -19.33 -15.41
C ARG A 90 18.37 -18.42 -14.19
N VAL A 91 18.49 -17.10 -14.37
CA VAL A 91 18.51 -16.14 -13.25
C VAL A 91 17.28 -16.27 -12.34
N PRO A 92 16.04 -16.40 -12.84
CA PRO A 92 14.88 -16.63 -11.98
C PRO A 92 15.01 -17.91 -11.15
N GLY A 93 15.47 -19.00 -11.75
CA GLY A 93 15.67 -20.29 -11.07
C GLY A 93 16.76 -20.22 -10.00
N ASP A 94 17.90 -19.60 -10.32
CA ASP A 94 19.01 -19.44 -9.38
C ASP A 94 18.64 -18.51 -8.22
N ASN A 95 17.93 -17.41 -8.49
CA ASN A 95 17.43 -16.52 -7.45
C ASN A 95 16.41 -17.22 -6.55
N PHE A 96 15.55 -18.06 -7.13
CA PHE A 96 14.61 -18.87 -6.37
C PHE A 96 15.34 -19.88 -5.46
N TYR A 97 16.33 -20.59 -5.98
CA TYR A 97 17.16 -21.50 -5.18
C TYR A 97 17.92 -20.78 -4.05
N ARG A 98 18.44 -19.58 -4.33
CA ARG A 98 19.08 -18.73 -3.31
C ARG A 98 18.09 -18.25 -2.25
N TYR A 99 16.87 -17.89 -2.67
CA TYR A 99 15.81 -17.56 -1.74
C TYR A 99 15.52 -18.76 -0.83
N GLU A 100 15.34 -19.97 -1.39
CA GLU A 100 15.09 -21.19 -0.61
C GLU A 100 16.21 -21.50 0.40
N ALA A 101 17.47 -21.31 0.01
CA ALA A 101 18.61 -21.45 0.92
C ALA A 101 18.58 -20.39 2.05
N THR A 102 18.38 -19.12 1.70
CA THR A 102 18.44 -17.99 2.65
C THR A 102 17.24 -18.01 3.61
N VAL A 103 16.04 -18.34 3.12
CA VAL A 103 14.83 -18.42 3.95
C VAL A 103 14.91 -19.59 4.94
N SER A 104 15.61 -20.67 4.59
CA SER A 104 15.83 -21.80 5.50
C SER A 104 16.82 -21.45 6.62
N GLU A 105 17.83 -20.63 6.32
CA GLU A 105 18.86 -20.21 7.29
C GLU A 105 18.36 -19.06 8.19
N SER A 106 17.71 -18.06 7.61
CA SER A 106 17.27 -16.84 8.28
C SER A 106 15.86 -16.43 7.82
N PRO A 107 14.81 -17.15 8.26
CA PRO A 107 13.46 -17.01 7.71
C PRO A 107 12.87 -15.61 7.91
N ILE A 108 12.96 -15.06 9.13
CA ILE A 108 12.36 -13.75 9.46
C ILE A 108 13.00 -12.64 8.64
N VAL A 109 14.34 -12.60 8.60
CA VAL A 109 15.09 -11.56 7.88
C VAL A 109 14.80 -11.65 6.39
N THR A 110 14.86 -12.85 5.82
CA THR A 110 14.58 -13.06 4.38
C THR A 110 13.18 -12.59 4.02
N LYS A 111 12.17 -13.03 4.79
CA LYS A 111 10.76 -12.67 4.60
C LYS A 111 10.52 -11.16 4.79
N ALA A 112 11.18 -10.53 5.77
CA ALA A 112 11.13 -9.08 5.96
C ALA A 112 11.66 -8.32 4.74
N PHE A 113 12.79 -8.73 4.18
CA PHE A 113 13.36 -8.08 3.00
C PHE A 113 12.52 -8.32 1.74
N THR A 114 11.95 -9.51 1.53
CA THR A 114 11.06 -9.73 0.38
C THR A 114 9.78 -8.92 0.48
N SER A 115 9.19 -8.82 1.68
CA SER A 115 8.03 -7.94 1.91
C SER A 115 8.38 -6.46 1.74
N CYS A 116 9.58 -6.02 2.18
CA CYS A 116 10.08 -4.67 1.92
C CYS A 116 10.07 -4.33 0.42
N VAL A 117 10.60 -5.24 -0.40
CA VAL A 117 10.62 -5.11 -1.86
C VAL A 117 9.20 -5.12 -2.43
N ALA A 118 8.34 -6.04 -1.98
CA ALA A 118 6.98 -6.15 -2.49
C ALA A 118 6.15 -4.88 -2.24
N TYR A 119 6.17 -4.33 -1.03
CA TYR A 119 5.47 -3.11 -0.70
C TYR A 119 6.05 -1.89 -1.42
N GLY A 120 7.39 -1.79 -1.48
CA GLY A 120 8.06 -0.72 -2.23
C GLY A 120 7.69 -0.75 -3.72
N LEU A 121 7.75 -1.92 -4.36
CA LEU A 121 7.36 -2.09 -5.75
C LEU A 121 5.87 -1.82 -5.98
N GLY A 122 5.00 -2.28 -5.08
CA GLY A 122 3.56 -2.04 -5.16
C GLY A 122 3.24 -0.55 -5.12
N ASP A 123 3.82 0.20 -4.18
CA ASP A 123 3.59 1.64 -4.10
C ASP A 123 4.20 2.40 -5.28
N PHE A 124 5.44 2.05 -5.67
CA PHE A 124 6.10 2.65 -6.84
C PHE A 124 5.26 2.45 -8.10
N THR A 125 4.75 1.23 -8.30
CA THR A 125 3.87 0.88 -9.43
C THR A 125 2.54 1.64 -9.38
N ALA A 126 1.94 1.79 -8.20
CA ALA A 126 0.73 2.60 -8.03
C ALA A 126 0.93 4.04 -8.49
N GLN A 127 2.06 4.64 -8.13
CA GLN A 127 2.39 6.01 -8.51
C GLN A 127 2.50 6.16 -10.03
N LEU A 128 3.15 5.20 -10.71
CA LEU A 128 3.20 5.17 -12.17
C LEU A 128 1.82 5.03 -12.81
N PHE A 129 0.93 4.18 -12.26
CA PHE A 129 -0.44 4.04 -12.76
C PHE A 129 -1.30 5.28 -12.57
N THR A 130 -1.00 6.11 -11.57
CA THR A 130 -1.63 7.43 -11.39
C THR A 130 -1.09 8.52 -12.33
N GLY A 131 -0.25 8.15 -13.30
CA GLY A 131 0.27 9.07 -14.32
C GLY A 131 1.47 9.90 -13.89
N LYS A 132 2.05 9.63 -12.70
CA LYS A 132 3.28 10.29 -12.28
C LYS A 132 4.43 9.87 -13.19
N THR A 133 5.19 10.85 -13.66
CA THR A 133 6.47 10.57 -14.32
C THR A 133 7.50 10.14 -13.28
N LEU A 134 8.66 9.61 -13.71
CA LEU A 134 9.77 9.31 -12.80
C LEU A 134 10.22 10.53 -11.99
N GLU A 135 9.93 11.73 -12.49
CA GLU A 135 10.27 13.02 -11.89
C GLU A 135 9.34 13.33 -10.69
N ASP A 136 8.05 13.00 -10.82
CA ASP A 136 6.99 13.32 -9.84
C ASP A 136 6.79 12.22 -8.78
N MET A 137 7.67 11.21 -8.78
CA MET A 137 7.62 10.09 -7.85
C MET A 137 7.85 10.57 -6.41
N ASP A 138 6.93 10.23 -5.52
CA ASP A 138 7.13 10.42 -4.09
C ASP A 138 7.89 9.20 -3.53
N LEU A 139 9.21 9.26 -3.59
CA LEU A 139 10.08 8.19 -3.09
C LEU A 139 10.01 8.05 -1.58
N MET A 140 9.67 9.12 -0.85
CA MET A 140 9.50 9.04 0.60
C MET A 140 8.26 8.22 0.94
N ARG A 141 7.16 8.40 0.21
CA ARG A 141 5.97 7.54 0.33
C ARG A 141 6.30 6.08 0.01
N THR A 142 7.06 5.81 -1.05
CA THR A 142 7.51 4.45 -1.37
C THR A 142 8.39 3.87 -0.26
N ALA A 143 9.30 4.68 0.32
CA ALA A 143 10.14 4.27 1.44
C ALA A 143 9.32 3.95 2.70
N ARG A 144 8.26 4.71 3.02
CA ARG A 144 7.34 4.39 4.12
C ARG A 144 6.62 3.06 3.89
N SER A 145 6.15 2.81 2.67
CA SER A 145 5.51 1.54 2.30
C SER A 145 6.48 0.36 2.43
N ALA A 146 7.69 0.50 1.86
CA ALA A 146 8.76 -0.50 2.00
C ALA A 146 9.13 -0.77 3.47
N THR A 147 9.20 0.29 4.30
CA THR A 147 9.46 0.19 5.74
C THR A 147 8.35 -0.58 6.46
N ALA A 148 7.09 -0.36 6.10
CA ALA A 148 5.98 -1.14 6.63
C ALA A 148 6.06 -2.62 6.20
N GLY A 149 6.45 -2.89 4.95
CA GLY A 149 6.76 -4.24 4.49
C GLY A 149 7.86 -4.94 5.32
N LEU A 150 8.94 -4.20 5.59
CA LEU A 150 10.11 -4.68 6.34
C LEU A 150 9.81 -4.95 7.81
N LEU A 151 9.15 -4.01 8.50
CA LEU A 151 9.03 -4.03 9.96
C LEU A 151 7.73 -4.66 10.46
N ILE A 152 6.67 -4.59 9.65
CA ILE A 152 5.33 -5.06 10.02
C ILE A 152 5.01 -6.32 9.23
N HIS A 153 4.83 -6.23 7.92
CA HIS A 153 4.28 -7.34 7.13
C HIS A 153 5.14 -8.60 7.21
N GLY A 154 6.41 -8.54 6.82
CA GLY A 154 7.26 -9.74 6.74
C GLY A 154 7.39 -10.50 8.07
N PRO A 155 7.80 -9.84 9.17
CA PRO A 155 7.92 -10.48 10.48
C PRO A 155 6.59 -10.99 11.03
N LEU A 156 5.52 -10.18 10.97
CA LEU A 156 4.22 -10.56 11.52
C LEU A 156 3.59 -11.72 10.72
N CYS A 157 3.63 -11.66 9.39
CA CYS A 157 3.13 -12.73 8.53
C CYS A 157 3.93 -14.02 8.71
N HIS A 158 5.24 -13.95 8.97
CA HIS A 158 6.01 -15.14 9.34
C HIS A 158 5.42 -15.84 10.57
N PHE A 159 5.26 -15.12 11.68
CA PHE A 159 4.72 -15.70 12.90
C PHE A 159 3.27 -16.16 12.76
N TRP A 160 2.46 -15.46 11.95
CA TRP A 160 1.09 -15.86 11.68
C TRP A 160 1.02 -17.17 10.89
N ILE A 161 1.84 -17.32 9.85
CA ILE A 161 1.96 -18.56 9.10
C ILE A 161 2.43 -19.70 10.01
N GLU A 162 3.43 -19.46 10.86
CA GLU A 162 3.89 -20.44 11.86
C GLU A 162 2.76 -20.89 12.80
N LEU A 163 1.99 -19.93 13.31
CA LEU A 163 0.85 -20.18 14.20
C LEU A 163 -0.21 -21.05 13.50
N MET A 164 -0.61 -20.68 12.29
CA MET A 164 -1.60 -21.47 11.53
C MET A 164 -1.09 -22.85 11.16
N GLN A 165 0.20 -22.99 10.82
CA GLN A 165 0.80 -24.28 10.50
C GLN A 165 0.96 -25.18 11.74
N THR A 166 0.96 -24.61 12.94
CA THR A 166 1.07 -25.36 14.20
C THR A 166 -0.29 -25.73 14.78
N TYR A 167 -1.23 -24.78 14.80
CA TYR A 167 -2.50 -24.93 15.51
C TYR A 167 -3.71 -25.21 14.61
N LEU A 168 -3.61 -24.90 13.32
CA LEU A 168 -4.63 -25.18 12.33
C LEU A 168 -4.10 -26.20 11.32
N ASP A 169 -3.39 -27.22 11.76
CA ASP A 169 -2.98 -28.34 10.91
C ASP A 169 -3.81 -29.59 11.22
N PHE A 170 -4.68 -29.95 10.28
CA PHE A 170 -5.56 -31.12 10.38
C PHE A 170 -4.96 -32.30 9.62
N ASP A 171 -3.77 -32.75 10.04
CA ASP A 171 -3.03 -33.89 9.48
C ASP A 171 -2.86 -33.83 7.95
N GLY A 172 -2.61 -32.63 7.40
CA GLY A 172 -2.41 -32.44 5.97
C GLY A 172 -3.68 -32.63 5.12
N ALA A 173 -4.88 -32.59 5.70
CA ALA A 173 -6.13 -32.68 4.95
C ALA A 173 -6.18 -31.70 3.77
N TRP A 174 -6.75 -32.11 2.63
CA TRP A 174 -6.79 -31.25 1.44
C TRP A 174 -7.56 -29.94 1.64
N TRP A 175 -8.53 -29.93 2.58
CA TRP A 175 -9.36 -28.78 2.95
C TRP A 175 -8.75 -27.91 4.06
N ASN A 176 -7.55 -28.25 4.56
CA ASN A 176 -6.86 -27.56 5.66
C ASN A 176 -6.64 -26.05 5.41
N PHE A 177 -6.69 -25.60 4.15
CA PHE A 177 -6.65 -24.18 3.81
C PHE A 177 -7.89 -23.41 4.30
N ILE A 178 -9.08 -24.03 4.42
CA ILE A 178 -10.33 -23.35 4.78
C ILE A 178 -10.25 -22.68 6.17
N PRO A 179 -9.92 -23.38 7.26
CA PRO A 179 -9.80 -22.74 8.58
C PRO A 179 -8.72 -21.66 8.62
N LYS A 180 -7.63 -21.83 7.85
CA LYS A 180 -6.55 -20.83 7.72
C LYS A 180 -7.05 -19.57 7.03
N VAL A 181 -7.78 -19.71 5.91
CA VAL A 181 -8.42 -18.58 5.20
C VAL A 181 -9.41 -17.87 6.13
N ILE A 182 -10.24 -18.59 6.89
CA ILE A 182 -11.20 -17.96 7.82
C ILE A 182 -10.46 -17.17 8.91
N ALA A 183 -9.44 -17.75 9.53
CA ALA A 183 -8.65 -17.07 10.55
C ALA A 183 -7.96 -15.82 9.97
N ASP A 184 -7.42 -15.95 8.76
CA ASP A 184 -6.71 -14.89 8.05
C ASP A 184 -7.65 -13.72 7.67
N GLN A 185 -8.81 -14.03 7.13
CA GLN A 185 -9.76 -13.02 6.65
C GLN A 185 -10.57 -12.34 7.76
N THR A 186 -10.45 -12.82 9.00
CA THR A 186 -11.14 -12.26 10.16
C THR A 186 -10.16 -11.54 11.08
N VAL A 187 -9.62 -12.26 12.07
CA VAL A 187 -8.78 -11.69 13.12
C VAL A 187 -7.51 -11.06 12.55
N TRP A 188 -6.86 -11.77 11.62
CA TRP A 188 -5.60 -11.32 11.06
C TRP A 188 -5.75 -10.11 10.15
N SER A 189 -6.69 -10.13 9.22
CA SER A 189 -6.92 -9.02 8.30
C SER A 189 -7.27 -7.72 9.04
N VAL A 190 -8.04 -7.79 10.14
CA VAL A 190 -8.33 -6.60 10.96
C VAL A 190 -7.05 -6.10 11.64
N PHE A 191 -6.29 -7.00 12.25
CA PHE A 191 -5.05 -6.65 12.94
C PHE A 191 -3.99 -6.06 11.99
N LEU A 192 -3.71 -6.75 10.88
CA LEU A 192 -2.66 -6.37 9.93
C LEU A 192 -3.00 -5.05 9.22
N ASN A 193 -4.24 -4.86 8.78
CA ASN A 193 -4.66 -3.58 8.16
C ASN A 193 -4.55 -2.41 9.15
N ALA A 194 -4.92 -2.61 10.42
CA ALA A 194 -4.78 -1.59 11.44
C ALA A 194 -3.30 -1.28 11.74
N ALA A 195 -2.45 -2.30 11.87
CA ALA A 195 -1.02 -2.15 12.11
C ALA A 195 -0.33 -1.42 10.94
N TYR A 196 -0.63 -1.81 9.70
CA TYR A 196 -0.12 -1.17 8.49
C TYR A 196 -0.54 0.30 8.41
N SER A 197 -1.85 0.58 8.54
CA SER A 197 -2.38 1.95 8.45
C SER A 197 -1.78 2.84 9.54
N THR A 198 -1.70 2.34 10.77
CA THR A 198 -1.07 3.05 11.90
C THR A 198 0.39 3.38 11.60
N MET A 199 1.17 2.43 11.10
CA MET A 199 2.58 2.62 10.74
C MET A 199 2.73 3.70 9.66
N ILE A 200 1.99 3.59 8.56
CA ILE A 200 2.07 4.53 7.44
C ILE A 200 1.73 5.96 7.89
N MET A 201 0.64 6.12 8.65
CA MET A 201 0.22 7.44 9.13
C MET A 201 1.16 8.02 10.19
N SER A 202 1.73 7.17 11.04
CA SER A 202 2.74 7.59 12.03
C SER A 202 4.03 8.05 11.34
N LEU A 203 4.47 7.36 10.28
CA LEU A 203 5.61 7.77 9.46
C LEU A 203 5.32 9.01 8.59
N GLN A 204 4.04 9.38 8.42
CA GLN A 204 3.63 10.66 7.83
C GLN A 204 3.67 11.81 8.85
N GLY A 205 3.79 11.52 10.14
CA GLY A 205 3.81 12.52 11.20
C GLY A 205 2.43 12.94 11.71
N LEU A 206 1.37 12.18 11.40
CA LEU A 206 0.02 12.52 11.84
C LEU A 206 -0.14 12.33 13.36
N PRO A 207 -0.92 13.19 14.05
CA PRO A 207 -1.15 13.08 15.48
C PRO A 207 -1.93 11.80 15.81
N LYS A 208 -1.62 11.19 16.97
CA LYS A 208 -2.16 9.88 17.37
C LYS A 208 -3.70 9.81 17.35
N GLU A 209 -4.38 10.90 17.70
CA GLU A 209 -5.85 10.99 17.68
C GLU A 209 -6.41 10.88 16.25
N GLU A 210 -5.75 11.52 15.29
CA GLU A 210 -6.10 11.46 13.87
C GLU A 210 -5.81 10.08 13.29
N VAL A 211 -4.64 9.51 13.62
CA VAL A 211 -4.30 8.12 13.23
C VAL A 211 -5.37 7.15 13.70
N TRP A 212 -5.75 7.23 14.98
CA TRP A 212 -6.78 6.36 15.53
C TRP A 212 -8.15 6.58 14.89
N GLY A 213 -8.54 7.83 14.66
CA GLY A 213 -9.79 8.18 13.99
C GLY A 213 -9.90 7.59 12.59
N GLU A 214 -8.85 7.74 11.79
CA GLU A 214 -8.74 7.24 10.41
C GLU A 214 -8.70 5.71 10.33
N VAL A 215 -7.91 5.06 11.20
CA VAL A 215 -7.87 3.59 11.26
C VAL A 215 -9.25 3.04 11.56
N LYS A 216 -9.96 3.65 12.52
CA LYS A 216 -11.31 3.22 12.89
C LYS A 216 -12.33 3.46 11.79
N SER A 217 -12.28 4.62 11.11
CA SER A 217 -13.24 4.95 10.05
C SER A 217 -13.03 4.10 8.81
N LYS A 218 -11.78 3.76 8.48
CA LYS A 218 -11.42 2.98 7.28
C LYS A 218 -11.32 1.47 7.51
N ALA A 219 -11.34 0.99 8.75
CA ALA A 219 -11.21 -0.44 9.05
C ALA A 219 -12.23 -1.32 8.29
N TRP A 220 -13.51 -0.93 8.31
CA TRP A 220 -14.56 -1.70 7.65
C TRP A 220 -14.49 -1.64 6.10
N PRO A 221 -14.36 -0.45 5.48
CA PRO A 221 -14.08 -0.35 4.05
C PRO A 221 -12.84 -1.15 3.61
N ALA A 222 -11.74 -1.07 4.35
CA ALA A 222 -10.51 -1.80 4.05
C ALA A 222 -10.71 -3.33 4.13
N LEU A 223 -11.40 -3.82 5.16
CA LEU A 223 -11.68 -5.25 5.33
C LEU A 223 -12.58 -5.79 4.21
N THR A 224 -13.67 -5.09 3.90
CA THR A 224 -14.58 -5.50 2.83
C THR A 224 -13.92 -5.47 1.45
N SER A 225 -13.02 -4.53 1.21
CA SER A 225 -12.17 -4.52 0.01
C SER A 225 -11.23 -5.74 -0.01
N SER A 226 -10.61 -6.05 1.14
CA SER A 226 -9.69 -7.20 1.29
C SER A 226 -10.38 -8.52 0.92
N TRP A 227 -11.63 -8.71 1.34
CA TRP A 227 -12.41 -9.92 1.03
C TRP A 227 -12.71 -10.12 -0.46
N ARG A 228 -12.53 -9.11 -1.31
CA ARG A 228 -12.72 -9.26 -2.77
C ARG A 228 -11.49 -9.84 -3.45
N PHE A 229 -10.33 -9.79 -2.79
CA PHE A 229 -9.04 -10.19 -3.35
C PHE A 229 -8.45 -11.39 -2.60
N TRP A 230 -8.28 -11.25 -1.29
CA TRP A 230 -7.48 -12.13 -0.47
C TRP A 230 -8.05 -13.55 -0.27
N PRO A 231 -9.37 -13.81 -0.12
CA PRO A 231 -9.84 -15.17 0.14
C PRO A 231 -9.45 -16.17 -0.95
N LEU A 232 -9.53 -15.77 -2.22
CA LEU A 232 -9.15 -16.62 -3.35
C LEU A 232 -7.63 -16.85 -3.38
N ILE A 233 -6.84 -15.81 -3.11
CA ILE A 233 -5.39 -15.90 -3.03
C ILE A 233 -4.96 -16.81 -1.88
N HIS A 234 -5.62 -16.72 -0.72
CA HIS A 234 -5.30 -17.53 0.45
C HIS A 234 -5.70 -19.00 0.32
N CYS A 235 -6.73 -19.31 -0.49
CA CYS A 235 -6.98 -20.69 -0.88
C CYS A 235 -5.76 -21.31 -1.58
N CYS A 236 -5.05 -20.54 -2.40
CA CYS A 236 -3.80 -20.98 -3.02
C CYS A 236 -2.62 -20.96 -2.03
N SER A 237 -2.42 -19.85 -1.31
CA SER A 237 -1.25 -19.68 -0.43
C SER A 237 -1.23 -20.66 0.74
N PHE A 238 -2.38 -20.99 1.32
CA PHE A 238 -2.51 -22.00 2.38
C PHE A 238 -2.77 -23.41 1.88
N SER A 239 -2.81 -23.63 0.57
CA SER A 239 -2.88 -24.99 0.01
C SER A 239 -1.65 -25.82 0.38
N ASN A 240 -1.78 -27.14 0.28
CA ASN A 240 -0.65 -28.07 0.45
C ASN A 240 0.35 -28.01 -0.72
N ALA A 241 0.01 -27.34 -1.82
CA ALA A 241 0.87 -27.24 -3.00
C ALA A 241 2.05 -26.27 -2.79
N ILE A 242 1.90 -25.29 -1.90
CA ILE A 242 2.93 -24.27 -1.65
C ILE A 242 3.67 -24.63 -0.34
N PRO A 243 4.98 -24.95 -0.39
CA PRO A 243 5.81 -25.18 0.79
C PRO A 243 5.74 -24.02 1.77
N LYS A 244 5.84 -24.33 3.07
CA LYS A 244 5.71 -23.37 4.17
C LYS A 244 6.56 -22.11 3.99
N ASP A 245 7.82 -22.25 3.59
CA ASP A 245 8.73 -21.12 3.44
C ASP A 245 8.50 -20.27 2.20
N LEU A 246 7.77 -20.82 1.22
CA LEU A 246 7.38 -20.13 -0.01
C LEU A 246 6.02 -19.43 0.12
N LYS A 247 5.23 -19.74 1.16
CA LYS A 247 3.90 -19.15 1.33
C LYS A 247 3.93 -17.63 1.39
N LEU A 248 4.87 -17.06 2.17
CA LEU A 248 4.98 -15.61 2.28
C LEU A 248 5.54 -14.96 1.01
N LEU A 249 6.48 -15.61 0.31
CA LEU A 249 6.95 -15.10 -0.99
C LEU A 249 5.80 -15.05 -2.01
N PHE A 250 4.95 -16.08 -2.03
CA PHE A 250 3.75 -16.08 -2.88
C PHE A 250 2.77 -14.95 -2.48
N ILE A 251 2.55 -14.74 -1.19
CA ILE A 251 1.72 -13.64 -0.68
C ILE A 251 2.32 -12.29 -1.08
N ASP A 252 3.62 -12.08 -0.90
CA ASP A 252 4.37 -10.88 -1.32
C ASP A 252 4.19 -10.58 -2.82
N CYS A 253 4.19 -11.60 -3.69
CA CYS A 253 3.92 -11.39 -5.11
C CYS A 253 2.50 -10.85 -5.38
N MET A 254 1.50 -11.33 -4.64
CA MET A 254 0.12 -10.85 -4.74
C MET A 254 -0.06 -9.49 -4.05
N GLU A 255 0.74 -9.22 -3.02
CA GLU A 255 0.79 -7.97 -2.28
C GLU A 255 1.16 -6.80 -3.20
N ILE A 256 2.06 -6.99 -4.17
CA ILE A 256 2.39 -5.95 -5.17
C ILE A 256 1.12 -5.45 -5.88
N ILE A 257 0.22 -6.37 -6.25
CA ILE A 257 -1.05 -6.04 -6.91
C ILE A 257 -1.99 -5.35 -5.91
N TRP A 258 -2.10 -5.88 -4.70
CA TRP A 258 -2.96 -5.33 -3.64
C TRP A 258 -2.55 -3.90 -3.25
N VAL A 259 -1.27 -3.66 -2.99
CA VAL A 259 -0.72 -2.34 -2.67
C VAL A 259 -0.92 -1.37 -3.83
N THR A 260 -0.79 -1.84 -5.08
CA THR A 260 -1.10 -1.01 -6.25
C THR A 260 -2.56 -0.54 -6.23
N ILE A 261 -3.50 -1.43 -5.95
CA ILE A 261 -4.94 -1.10 -5.83
C ILE A 261 -5.19 -0.13 -4.67
N LEU A 262 -4.70 -0.45 -3.47
CA LEU A 262 -4.88 0.37 -2.27
C LEU A 262 -4.33 1.79 -2.46
N SER A 263 -3.11 1.90 -2.98
CA SER A 263 -2.47 3.19 -3.20
C SER A 263 -3.16 4.01 -4.29
N THR A 264 -3.82 3.37 -5.26
CA THR A 264 -4.63 4.08 -6.27
C THR A 264 -5.92 4.63 -5.66
N VAL A 265 -6.67 3.80 -4.93
CA VAL A 265 -7.95 4.19 -4.30
C VAL A 265 -7.74 5.27 -3.23
N ALA A 266 -6.79 5.08 -2.32
CA ALA A 266 -6.56 6.00 -1.21
C ALA A 266 -6.09 7.40 -1.64
N ASN A 267 -5.57 7.55 -2.87
CA ASN A 267 -5.09 8.82 -3.40
C ASN A 267 -6.01 9.42 -4.47
N GLY A 268 -6.82 8.61 -5.17
CA GLY A 268 -7.90 9.12 -6.02
C GLY A 268 -8.90 9.97 -5.23
N ASP A 269 -9.25 9.56 -4.01
CA ASP A 269 -10.15 10.29 -3.12
C ASP A 269 -9.57 11.64 -2.62
N ARG A 270 -8.24 11.81 -2.65
CA ARG A 270 -7.57 13.04 -2.20
C ARG A 270 -7.35 14.08 -3.31
N GLN A 271 -7.41 13.67 -4.58
CA GLN A 271 -7.17 14.54 -5.74
C GLN A 271 -8.46 15.00 -6.45
N ALA A 272 -9.64 14.57 -5.98
CA ALA A 272 -10.92 15.03 -6.52
C ALA A 272 -11.20 16.48 -6.10
N ASP A 273 -10.74 17.43 -6.92
CA ASP A 273 -11.19 18.83 -6.93
C ASP A 273 -12.63 18.88 -7.53
N PRO A 274 -13.57 19.73 -7.04
CA PRO A 274 -15.02 19.61 -7.30
C PRO A 274 -15.52 19.84 -8.73
N ALA A 275 -14.64 19.98 -9.74
CA ALA A 275 -15.00 20.58 -11.02
C ALA A 275 -15.23 19.59 -12.18
N GLU A 276 -14.82 18.33 -12.11
CA GLU A 276 -15.03 17.39 -13.22
C GLU A 276 -15.65 16.07 -12.76
N GLY A 277 -16.98 16.05 -12.76
CA GLY A 277 -17.77 14.84 -12.67
C GLY A 277 -17.71 14.05 -13.97
N GLU A 278 -16.67 13.24 -14.16
CA GLU A 278 -16.73 12.08 -15.02
C GLU A 278 -16.73 10.81 -14.17
N MET A 279 -17.91 10.20 -14.11
CA MET A 279 -18.21 8.98 -13.38
C MET A 279 -17.42 7.79 -13.94
N VAL A 280 -16.34 7.40 -13.28
CA VAL A 280 -15.88 6.01 -13.33
C VAL A 280 -16.85 5.21 -12.44
N PRO A 281 -17.54 4.17 -12.95
CA PRO A 281 -18.69 3.60 -12.28
C PRO A 281 -18.29 2.96 -10.95
N ALA A 282 -18.96 3.40 -9.89
CA ALA A 282 -19.04 2.68 -8.63
C ALA A 282 -19.46 1.23 -8.92
N MET A 283 -18.51 0.31 -8.84
CA MET A 283 -18.77 -1.12 -8.98
C MET A 283 -19.50 -1.64 -7.74
N ALA A 284 -20.82 -1.46 -7.79
CA ALA A 284 -21.88 -2.15 -7.06
C ALA A 284 -21.79 -2.12 -5.52
N SER A 285 -22.39 -1.08 -4.93
CA SER A 285 -23.04 -1.16 -3.61
C SER A 285 -24.56 -1.21 -3.81
N GLY A 286 -25.09 -2.42 -4.05
CA GLY A 286 -26.47 -2.76 -3.68
C GLY A 286 -26.36 -3.67 -2.45
N SER A 287 -27.13 -3.51 -1.37
CA SER A 287 -28.54 -3.17 -1.29
C SER A 287 -28.81 -2.55 0.08
N ALA A 288 -29.31 -1.32 0.12
CA ALA A 288 -29.97 -0.78 1.31
C ALA A 288 -31.39 -1.36 1.36
N MET A 289 -31.66 -2.19 2.36
CA MET A 289 -33.01 -2.67 2.69
C MET A 289 -33.73 -1.53 3.44
N PRO A 290 -34.89 -1.02 2.97
CA PRO A 290 -35.58 0.04 3.68
C PRO A 290 -36.29 -0.51 4.91
N LYS A 291 -35.99 0.08 6.08
CA LYS A 291 -36.83 -0.07 7.28
C LYS A 291 -38.20 0.51 6.98
N GLY A 292 -39.23 -0.30 7.21
CA GLY A 292 -40.63 0.12 7.07
C GLY A 292 -40.98 1.15 8.14
N ASP A 293 -41.61 2.22 7.70
CA ASP A 293 -42.46 3.05 8.54
C ASP A 293 -43.92 2.68 8.22
N GLU A 294 -44.62 2.27 9.26
CA GLU A 294 -46.06 2.08 9.29
C GLU A 294 -46.76 3.44 9.27
N GLY A 295 -47.75 3.61 8.38
CA GLY A 295 -48.70 4.71 8.50
C GLY A 295 -49.42 5.07 7.22
N GLY A 296 -50.72 4.72 7.16
CA GLY A 296 -51.69 5.53 6.41
C GLY A 296 -52.24 4.95 5.11
N LEU A 297 -53.18 4.01 5.26
CA LEU A 297 -54.47 3.92 4.57
C LEU A 297 -54.68 4.71 3.25
N GLY A 298 -55.03 3.96 2.19
CA GLY A 298 -56.14 4.35 1.30
C GLY A 298 -55.86 4.37 -0.21
N GLY A 299 -56.51 3.45 -0.93
CA GLY A 299 -56.95 3.70 -2.31
C GLY A 299 -56.20 2.99 -3.43
N ALA A 300 -56.65 1.77 -3.76
CA ALA A 300 -56.72 1.32 -5.15
C ALA A 300 -57.83 2.14 -5.89
N PRO A 301 -58.02 2.11 -7.24
CA PRO A 301 -57.60 1.06 -8.17
C PRO A 301 -57.28 1.50 -9.63
N VAL A 302 -57.11 0.49 -10.49
CA VAL A 302 -57.52 0.38 -11.92
C VAL A 302 -56.40 0.42 -12.96
N ALA A 303 -56.08 -0.79 -13.43
CA ALA A 303 -55.51 -1.06 -14.75
C ALA A 303 -56.56 -0.83 -15.86
N LYS A 304 -56.16 -0.17 -16.96
CA LYS A 304 -56.86 -0.26 -18.24
C LYS A 304 -55.88 -0.64 -19.35
N LYS A 305 -56.23 -1.76 -20.00
CA LYS A 305 -55.65 -2.35 -21.20
C LYS A 305 -56.57 -1.98 -22.35
N THR A 306 -56.03 -1.39 -23.42
CA THR A 306 -56.61 -1.21 -24.77
C THR A 306 -55.59 -0.37 -25.56
N GLU A 307 -55.31 -0.52 -26.85
CA GLU A 307 -55.68 -1.46 -27.90
C GLU A 307 -54.75 -1.16 -29.10
N LYS A 308 -54.47 -2.15 -29.95
CA LYS A 308 -53.70 -2.02 -31.19
C LYS A 308 -54.56 -1.38 -32.30
N LYS A 309 -54.02 -0.36 -32.97
CA LYS A 309 -54.24 0.01 -34.38
C LYS A 309 -52.92 0.69 -34.82
N GLY A 310 -52.17 0.26 -35.83
CA GLY A 310 -52.59 -0.27 -37.11
C GLY A 310 -52.68 0.89 -38.10
N GLU A 311 -51.54 1.33 -38.64
CA GLU A 311 -51.52 2.16 -39.84
C GLU A 311 -50.26 1.90 -40.67
N VAL A 312 -50.50 1.81 -41.97
CA VAL A 312 -49.62 1.32 -43.04
C VAL A 312 -49.38 2.49 -44.00
N VAL A 313 -48.31 2.37 -44.80
CA VAL A 313 -48.01 3.04 -46.10
C VAL A 313 -47.63 4.52 -46.04
N HIS A 314 -46.72 5.10 -46.85
CA HIS A 314 -45.97 4.80 -48.10
C HIS A 314 -44.60 5.54 -47.95
N ARG A 315 -43.49 5.29 -48.65
CA ARG A 315 -43.18 4.71 -49.96
C ARG A 315 -41.69 4.38 -49.99
#